data_AF-A0A066WCC2-F1
#
_entry.id   AF-A0A066WCC2-F1
#
_cell.length_a   1.000
_cell.length_b   1.000
_cell.length_c   1.000
_cell.angle_alpha   90.00
_cell.angle_beta   90.00
_cell.angle_gamma   90.00
#
_symmetry.space_group_name_H-M   'P 1'
#
loop_
_entity.id
_entity.type
_entity.pdbx_description
1 polymer ?
#
loop_
_entity_poly.entity_id
_entity_poly.type
_entity_poly.pdbx_seq_one_letter_code
_entity_poly.pdbx_strand_id
1 'polypeptide(L)'
;MASSDRRASRLRVLTTRDDEDDGAELASLRILLPFLALVPSERLVLDLRSSPDDFARLHVRHSTYIQGLDNLDQRYSTLPPRHVAFLIVCDAGDESKIRETFGGRRRNVLGVVLCGGKEHQGDIPGTKMFWDLAEALKLTQTCSVDQLASRRLANPLDRPFLLGKPAPVVVRAAEWAECLRVDARPRETNAKGMKRERLRALDLGCGAGRDIAWLGWSRSTERGRAITWSVRGVDNLKPALQRAWLLMQDFGLSPPSSLPLPTGDGDNSRAAEAHARKCEGLLWAEVTREGTLNALSGSGRGPRKATRLDACSSSSLQKQEKETTSAAPLFPTAQGGSSRLSALPLDHSFRLESQQRLLERHAALADFARAHLSSEAAARATATFDLLVLVRFLPRQLLLALPALTHVGSLVVVSHFFHVGDGMAAIPKGVRADYENPPVDARIKSGDMLCLKHVWEQLPARDHSSTARAQAQEMQQQWDILEQVIEPIEDGRPVQSTIFRRLR
;
A
#
# COMPACT_ATOMS: atom_id res chain seq x y z
N MET A 1 -38.98 18.34 12.91
CA MET A 1 -38.95 17.55 11.66
C MET A 1 -38.29 18.42 10.59
N ALA A 2 -36.97 18.28 10.41
CA ALA A 2 -36.24 18.91 9.32
C ALA A 2 -35.98 17.83 8.26
N SER A 3 -36.70 17.94 7.14
CA SER A 3 -36.46 17.16 5.93
C SER A 3 -35.08 17.52 5.39
N SER A 4 -34.07 16.73 5.75
CA SER A 4 -32.75 16.86 5.13
C SER A 4 -32.83 16.32 3.71
N ASP A 5 -32.68 17.27 2.79
CA ASP A 5 -32.70 17.13 1.35
C ASP A 5 -31.68 16.07 0.89
N ARG A 6 -32.17 14.85 0.59
CA ARG A 6 -31.36 13.71 0.12
C ARG A 6 -31.08 13.83 -1.39
N ARG A 7 -30.53 14.95 -1.87
CA ARG A 7 -29.99 14.99 -3.24
C ARG A 7 -28.72 14.14 -3.31
N ALA A 8 -28.74 13.06 -4.08
CA ALA A 8 -27.52 12.37 -4.48
C ALA A 8 -26.62 13.38 -5.20
N SER A 9 -25.38 13.54 -4.74
CA SER A 9 -24.37 14.32 -5.45
C SER A 9 -24.15 13.67 -6.81
N ARG A 10 -24.80 14.19 -7.86
CA ARG A 10 -24.60 13.74 -9.23
C ARG A 10 -23.14 13.99 -9.59
N LEU A 11 -22.48 12.96 -10.11
CA LEU A 11 -21.14 13.07 -10.67
C LEU A 11 -21.17 14.17 -11.75
N ARG A 12 -20.36 15.21 -11.58
CA ARG A 12 -20.19 16.28 -12.57
C ARG A 12 -19.36 15.72 -13.72
N VAL A 13 -19.90 15.75 -14.92
CA VAL A 13 -19.24 15.24 -16.12
C VAL A 13 -19.31 16.35 -17.15
N LEU A 14 -18.20 16.65 -17.83
CA LEU A 14 -18.26 17.56 -18.98
C LEU A 14 -18.86 16.77 -20.14
N THR A 15 -20.14 17.00 -20.41
CA THR A 15 -20.85 16.40 -21.54
C THR A 15 -21.19 17.44 -22.60
N THR A 16 -21.56 16.99 -23.79
CA THR A 16 -22.14 17.85 -24.84
C THR A 16 -23.53 18.38 -24.48
N ARG A 17 -24.20 17.83 -23.46
CA ARG A 17 -25.57 18.23 -23.06
C ARG A 17 -25.59 19.35 -22.03
N ASP A 18 -24.50 19.56 -21.29
CA ASP A 18 -24.38 20.67 -20.33
C ASP A 18 -24.18 22.03 -21.04
N ASP A 19 -23.98 22.01 -22.37
CA ASP A 19 -23.81 23.18 -23.23
C ASP A 19 -25.14 23.90 -23.56
N GLU A 20 -26.31 23.28 -23.33
CA GLU A 20 -27.59 23.88 -23.73
C GLU A 20 -28.13 24.96 -22.77
N ASP A 21 -27.72 24.99 -21.48
CA ASP A 21 -28.27 25.94 -20.49
C ASP A 21 -27.24 26.88 -19.82
N ASP A 22 -25.96 26.50 -19.70
CA ASP A 22 -24.98 27.20 -18.83
C ASP A 22 -23.68 27.66 -19.55
N GLY A 23 -23.44 27.19 -20.78
CA GLY A 23 -22.24 27.49 -21.58
C GLY A 23 -20.99 26.69 -21.20
N ALA A 24 -20.20 26.28 -22.21
CA ALA A 24 -19.02 25.42 -22.07
C ALA A 24 -17.99 25.93 -21.04
N GLU A 25 -17.78 27.25 -20.97
CA GLU A 25 -16.86 27.89 -20.03
C GLU A 25 -17.28 27.67 -18.56
N LEU A 26 -18.57 27.86 -18.26
CA LEU A 26 -19.08 27.68 -16.91
C LEU A 26 -19.00 26.21 -16.48
N ALA A 27 -19.23 25.27 -17.41
CA ALA A 27 -19.06 23.84 -17.16
C ALA A 27 -17.61 23.49 -16.79
N SER A 28 -16.62 23.97 -17.55
CA SER A 28 -15.20 23.76 -17.25
C SER A 28 -14.78 24.39 -15.91
N LEU A 29 -15.22 25.62 -15.63
CA LEU A 29 -14.93 26.32 -14.37
C LEU A 29 -15.51 25.61 -13.15
N ARG A 30 -16.68 24.96 -13.27
CA ARG A 30 -17.30 24.17 -12.19
C ARG A 30 -16.47 22.94 -11.75
N ILE A 31 -15.54 22.48 -12.59
CA ILE A 31 -14.59 21.41 -12.27
C ILE A 31 -13.24 21.98 -11.86
N LEU A 32 -12.71 22.95 -12.62
CA LEU A 32 -11.38 23.52 -12.37
C LEU A 32 -11.31 24.32 -11.07
N LEU A 33 -12.34 25.10 -10.71
CA LEU A 33 -12.29 25.93 -9.50
C LEU A 33 -12.14 25.08 -8.21
N PRO A 34 -12.95 24.03 -7.97
CA PRO A 34 -12.73 23.12 -6.84
C PRO A 34 -11.36 22.43 -6.86
N PHE A 35 -10.86 22.09 -8.04
CA PHE A 35 -9.55 21.46 -8.19
C PHE A 35 -8.39 22.42 -7.86
N LEU A 36 -8.51 23.68 -8.28
CA LEU A 36 -7.54 24.75 -7.99
C LEU A 36 -7.55 25.17 -6.53
N ALA A 37 -8.70 25.07 -5.86
CA ALA A 37 -8.84 25.34 -4.43
C ALA A 37 -8.07 24.33 -3.56
N LEU A 38 -7.73 23.15 -4.10
CA LEU A 38 -6.82 22.21 -3.44
C LEU A 38 -5.38 22.74 -3.47
N VAL A 39 -4.65 22.48 -2.39
CA VAL A 39 -3.20 22.68 -2.36
C VAL A 39 -2.55 21.85 -3.48
N PRO A 40 -1.48 22.34 -4.13
CA PRO A 40 -0.90 21.64 -5.29
C PRO A 40 -0.56 20.16 -5.06
N SER A 41 -0.09 19.80 -3.86
CA SER A 41 0.24 18.42 -3.48
C SER A 41 -0.96 17.48 -3.31
N GLU A 42 -2.18 18.02 -3.30
CA GLU A 42 -3.44 17.26 -3.17
C GLU A 42 -4.26 17.27 -4.45
N ARG A 43 -3.75 17.90 -5.52
CA ARG A 43 -4.37 17.90 -6.85
C ARG A 43 -4.14 16.55 -7.53
N LEU A 44 -4.98 15.59 -7.15
CA LEU A 44 -4.92 14.23 -7.68
C LEU A 44 -5.73 14.12 -8.98
N VAL A 45 -5.12 13.53 -10.00
CA VAL A 45 -5.77 13.25 -11.29
C VAL A 45 -5.54 11.78 -11.64
N LEU A 46 -6.63 11.11 -12.01
CA LEU A 46 -6.62 9.76 -12.54
C LEU A 46 -6.97 9.82 -14.02
N ASP A 47 -5.99 9.56 -14.87
CA ASP A 47 -6.19 9.50 -16.32
C ASP A 47 -6.38 8.04 -16.74
N LEU A 48 -7.53 7.77 -17.34
CA LEU A 48 -8.04 6.45 -17.72
C LEU A 48 -8.22 6.31 -19.23
N ARG A 49 -7.70 7.25 -20.03
CA ARG A 49 -7.74 7.14 -21.49
C ARG A 49 -7.05 5.87 -21.95
N SER A 50 -7.56 5.27 -23.03
CA SER A 50 -7.05 3.99 -23.53
C SER A 50 -5.76 4.13 -24.34
N SER A 51 -5.53 5.32 -24.90
CA SER A 51 -4.42 5.65 -25.80
C SER A 51 -3.24 6.26 -25.04
N PRO A 52 -2.07 5.59 -24.99
CA PRO A 52 -0.85 6.18 -24.44
C PRO A 52 -0.41 7.44 -25.20
N ASP A 53 -0.69 7.52 -26.51
CA ASP A 53 -0.36 8.68 -27.34
C ASP A 53 -1.15 9.92 -26.92
N ASP A 54 -2.42 9.75 -26.53
CA ASP A 54 -3.24 10.86 -26.07
C ASP A 54 -2.76 11.40 -24.73
N PHE A 55 -2.34 10.52 -23.82
CA PHE A 55 -1.68 10.93 -22.58
C PHE A 55 -0.35 11.65 -22.85
N ALA A 56 0.50 11.06 -23.71
CA ALA A 56 1.80 11.61 -24.06
C ALA A 56 1.69 13.00 -24.69
N ARG A 57 0.74 13.18 -25.62
CA ARG A 57 0.50 14.44 -26.31
C ARG A 57 0.09 15.56 -25.36
N LEU A 58 -0.83 15.28 -24.43
CA LEU A 58 -1.29 16.27 -23.45
C LEU A 58 -1.99 15.57 -22.26
N HIS A 59 -1.55 15.90 -21.05
CA HIS A 59 -2.22 15.48 -19.81
C HIS A 59 -2.17 16.59 -18.76
N VAL A 60 -2.99 16.45 -17.71
CA VAL A 60 -2.88 17.32 -16.52
C VAL A 60 -1.64 16.91 -15.73
N ARG A 61 -0.88 17.88 -15.24
CA ARG A 61 0.33 17.67 -14.42
C ARG A 61 0.05 16.75 -13.23
N HIS A 62 1.02 15.92 -12.93
CA HIS A 62 1.00 14.96 -11.83
C HIS A 62 -0.11 13.89 -11.94
N SER A 63 -0.66 13.69 -13.15
CA SER A 63 -1.65 12.64 -13.39
C SER A 63 -1.08 11.25 -13.19
N THR A 64 -1.87 10.38 -12.58
CA THR A 64 -1.62 8.93 -12.57
C THR A 64 -2.35 8.30 -13.74
N TYR A 65 -1.60 7.71 -14.68
CA TYR A 65 -2.13 7.17 -15.93
C TYR A 65 -2.37 5.66 -15.89
N ILE A 66 -3.62 5.21 -15.81
CA ILE A 66 -3.96 3.80 -16.01
C ILE A 66 -4.52 3.64 -17.40
N GLN A 67 -3.80 2.93 -18.27
CA GLN A 67 -4.22 2.70 -19.64
C GLN A 67 -5.58 1.99 -19.70
N GLY A 68 -6.65 2.73 -19.98
CA GLY A 68 -8.02 2.23 -20.07
C GLY A 68 -8.64 1.80 -18.74
N LEU A 69 -9.97 1.89 -18.69
CA LEU A 69 -10.76 1.56 -17.50
C LEU A 69 -10.70 0.06 -17.12
N ASP A 70 -10.46 -0.84 -18.09
CA ASP A 70 -10.36 -2.28 -17.85
C ASP A 70 -9.19 -2.69 -16.95
N ASN A 71 -8.14 -1.89 -16.89
CA ASN A 71 -6.97 -2.16 -16.06
C ASN A 71 -7.15 -1.70 -14.60
N LEU A 72 -8.27 -1.06 -14.27
CA LEU A 72 -8.51 -0.48 -12.96
C LEU A 72 -8.58 -1.53 -11.84
N ASP A 73 -9.19 -2.69 -12.11
CA ASP A 73 -9.39 -3.76 -11.13
C ASP A 73 -8.06 -4.32 -10.58
N GLN A 74 -7.06 -4.43 -11.46
CA GLN A 74 -5.72 -4.88 -11.10
C GLN A 74 -4.90 -3.79 -10.41
N ARG A 75 -5.34 -2.52 -10.48
CA ARG A 75 -4.61 -1.35 -10.02
C ARG A 75 -5.33 -0.60 -8.92
N TYR A 76 -6.29 -1.21 -8.22
CA TYR A 76 -7.00 -0.58 -7.10
C TYR A 76 -6.08 0.00 -6.01
N SER A 77 -4.87 -0.56 -5.86
CA SER A 77 -3.83 -0.04 -4.97
C SER A 77 -3.46 1.42 -5.26
N THR A 78 -3.55 1.83 -6.52
CA THR A 78 -3.31 3.20 -6.99
C THR A 78 -4.49 4.12 -6.74
N LEU A 79 -5.70 3.64 -6.43
CA LEU A 79 -6.84 4.56 -6.30
C LEU A 79 -6.76 5.43 -5.04
N PRO A 80 -7.22 6.71 -5.11
CA PRO A 80 -7.27 7.56 -3.94
C PRO A 80 -8.13 6.96 -2.83
N PRO A 81 -7.92 7.30 -1.54
CA PRO A 81 -8.86 6.97 -0.49
C PRO A 81 -10.26 7.55 -0.79
N ARG A 82 -11.29 6.95 -0.20
CA ARG A 82 -12.70 7.27 -0.52
C ARG A 82 -13.09 8.74 -0.32
N HIS A 83 -12.52 9.40 0.69
CA HIS A 83 -12.81 10.79 1.04
C HIS A 83 -11.91 11.80 0.32
N VAL A 84 -10.85 11.35 -0.35
CA VAL A 84 -9.88 12.23 -1.00
C VAL A 84 -10.43 12.70 -2.34
N ALA A 85 -10.40 14.01 -2.54
CA ALA A 85 -10.85 14.66 -3.76
C ALA A 85 -9.91 14.37 -4.94
N PHE A 86 -10.45 14.05 -6.11
CA PHE A 86 -9.65 13.86 -7.34
C PHE A 86 -10.45 14.10 -8.61
N LEU A 87 -9.73 14.36 -9.70
CA LEU A 87 -10.26 14.50 -11.07
C LEU A 87 -10.12 13.17 -11.83
N ILE A 88 -11.07 12.88 -12.73
CA ILE A 88 -10.96 11.78 -13.69
C ILE A 88 -10.89 12.34 -15.11
N VAL A 89 -9.97 11.83 -15.92
CA VAL A 89 -9.93 12.02 -17.37
C VAL A 89 -10.14 10.66 -18.02
N CYS A 90 -11.05 10.53 -18.97
CA CYS A 90 -11.32 9.25 -19.64
C CYS A 90 -11.80 9.44 -21.07
N ASP A 91 -11.88 8.35 -21.82
CA ASP A 91 -12.50 8.35 -23.14
C ASP A 91 -14.02 8.56 -23.01
N ALA A 92 -14.63 9.29 -23.93
CA ALA A 92 -16.05 9.59 -23.90
C ALA A 92 -16.94 8.33 -23.95
N GLY A 93 -16.49 7.28 -24.65
CA GLY A 93 -17.17 5.98 -24.70
C GLY A 93 -17.24 5.25 -23.34
N ASP A 94 -16.37 5.61 -22.39
CA ASP A 94 -16.34 5.00 -21.05
C ASP A 94 -17.25 5.72 -20.04
N GLU A 95 -17.97 6.79 -20.42
CA GLU A 95 -18.76 7.61 -19.48
C GLU A 95 -19.70 6.76 -18.61
N SER A 96 -20.48 5.86 -19.22
CA SER A 96 -21.44 5.00 -18.51
C SER A 96 -20.75 4.12 -17.47
N LYS A 97 -19.60 3.55 -17.82
CA LYS A 97 -18.83 2.67 -16.94
C LYS A 97 -18.12 3.45 -15.84
N ILE A 98 -17.66 4.67 -16.10
CA ILE A 98 -17.17 5.59 -15.07
C ILE A 98 -18.28 5.97 -14.09
N ARG A 99 -19.50 6.26 -14.58
CA ARG A 99 -20.66 6.53 -13.72
C ARG A 99 -21.02 5.32 -12.86
N GLU A 100 -20.97 4.11 -13.40
CA GLU A 100 -21.19 2.89 -12.62
C GLU A 100 -20.09 2.69 -11.55
N THR A 101 -18.83 2.89 -11.94
CA THR A 101 -17.67 2.62 -11.09
C THR A 101 -17.50 3.68 -9.98
N PHE A 102 -17.76 4.95 -10.30
CA PHE A 102 -17.46 6.10 -9.45
C PHE A 102 -18.68 6.96 -9.05
N GLY A 103 -19.85 6.76 -9.66
CA GLY A 103 -21.05 7.59 -9.42
C GLY A 103 -21.74 7.38 -8.08
N GLY A 104 -21.27 6.44 -7.26
CA GLY A 104 -21.73 6.29 -5.87
C GLY A 104 -21.11 7.31 -4.91
N ARG A 105 -21.80 7.64 -3.81
CA ARG A 105 -21.32 8.56 -2.73
C ARG A 105 -20.04 8.10 -1.99
N ARG A 106 -19.38 7.04 -2.48
CA ARG A 106 -18.23 6.42 -1.83
C ARG A 106 -16.90 7.04 -2.27
N ARG A 107 -16.90 7.90 -3.28
CA ARG A 107 -15.69 8.53 -3.83
C ARG A 107 -15.94 10.04 -3.94
N ASN A 108 -14.91 10.83 -3.64
CA ASN A 108 -14.97 12.28 -3.76
C ASN A 108 -14.41 12.71 -5.13
N VAL A 109 -15.17 12.42 -6.20
CA VAL A 109 -14.78 12.84 -7.55
C VAL A 109 -15.22 14.28 -7.79
N LEU A 110 -14.26 15.16 -8.10
CA LEU A 110 -14.52 16.58 -8.36
C LEU A 110 -15.22 16.79 -9.71
N GLY A 111 -14.84 15.99 -10.70
CA GLY A 111 -15.41 16.01 -12.03
C GLY A 111 -14.81 14.93 -12.93
N VAL A 112 -15.47 14.72 -14.07
CA VAL A 112 -15.00 13.83 -15.15
C VAL A 112 -14.84 14.65 -16.42
N VAL A 113 -13.65 14.58 -17.02
CA VAL A 113 -13.32 15.20 -18.31
C VAL A 113 -13.35 14.11 -19.38
N LEU A 114 -14.33 14.19 -20.28
CA LEU A 114 -14.49 13.23 -21.38
C LEU A 114 -13.64 13.67 -22.58
N CYS A 115 -12.72 12.83 -23.02
CA CYS A 115 -11.92 13.08 -24.21
C CYS A 115 -12.52 12.35 -25.42
N GLY A 116 -12.47 12.96 -26.61
CA GLY A 116 -12.99 12.38 -27.83
C GLY A 116 -12.37 11.00 -28.08
N GLY A 117 -13.21 9.96 -28.10
CA GLY A 117 -12.80 8.60 -28.47
C GLY A 117 -12.91 8.40 -29.99
N LYS A 118 -12.48 7.22 -30.48
CA LYS A 118 -12.55 6.86 -31.91
C LYS A 118 -13.96 7.01 -32.53
N GLU A 119 -15.02 6.92 -31.71
CA GLU A 119 -16.43 6.97 -32.12
C GLU A 119 -17.06 8.38 -32.02
N HIS A 120 -16.40 9.33 -31.35
CA HIS A 120 -16.87 10.71 -31.22
C HIS A 120 -15.85 11.63 -31.88
N GLN A 121 -15.96 11.78 -33.21
CA GLN A 121 -15.09 12.63 -34.03
C GLN A 121 -15.31 14.14 -33.82
N GLY A 122 -16.20 14.56 -32.91
CA GLY A 122 -16.41 15.95 -32.55
C GLY A 122 -15.73 16.29 -31.22
N ASP A 123 -14.98 17.39 -31.18
CA ASP A 123 -14.52 17.98 -29.93
C ASP A 123 -15.73 18.33 -29.05
N ILE A 124 -15.81 17.72 -27.86
CA ILE A 124 -16.79 18.10 -26.84
C ILE A 124 -16.45 19.55 -26.41
N PRO A 125 -17.30 20.56 -26.65
CA PRO A 125 -16.94 21.97 -26.43
C PRO A 125 -16.42 22.25 -25.01
N GLY A 126 -17.11 21.72 -23.99
CA GLY A 126 -16.66 21.81 -22.59
C GLY A 126 -15.31 21.16 -22.31
N THR A 127 -14.94 20.09 -23.04
CA THR A 127 -13.63 19.45 -22.94
C THR A 127 -12.54 20.32 -23.57
N LYS A 128 -12.79 20.89 -24.76
CA LYS A 128 -11.85 21.80 -25.39
C LYS A 128 -11.56 23.00 -24.47
N MET A 129 -12.61 23.62 -23.95
CA MET A 129 -12.49 24.74 -23.02
C MET A 129 -11.76 24.36 -21.72
N PHE A 130 -11.99 23.15 -21.20
CA PHE A 130 -11.23 22.64 -20.04
C PHE A 130 -9.72 22.60 -20.34
N TRP A 131 -9.32 22.07 -21.49
CA TRP A 131 -7.91 21.98 -21.86
C TRP A 131 -7.29 23.36 -22.14
N ASP A 132 -8.01 24.25 -22.84
CA ASP A 132 -7.58 25.63 -23.09
C ASP A 132 -7.31 26.37 -21.76
N LEU A 133 -8.23 26.26 -20.79
CA LEU A 133 -8.06 26.83 -19.45
C LEU A 133 -6.93 26.17 -18.66
N ALA A 134 -6.84 24.83 -18.70
CA ALA A 134 -5.79 24.10 -18.00
C ALA A 134 -4.40 24.47 -18.53
N GLU A 135 -4.26 24.68 -19.85
CA GLU A 135 -3.03 25.16 -20.48
C GLU A 135 -2.71 26.60 -20.08
N ALA A 136 -3.70 27.51 -20.15
CA ALA A 136 -3.54 28.90 -19.71
C ALA A 136 -3.07 29.01 -18.24
N LEU A 137 -3.53 28.08 -17.39
CA LEU A 137 -3.17 27.97 -15.98
C LEU A 137 -1.88 27.16 -15.73
N LYS A 138 -1.19 26.70 -16.78
CA LYS A 138 0.03 25.88 -16.72
C LYS A 138 -0.15 24.59 -15.90
N LEU A 139 -1.35 24.02 -15.96
CA LEU A 139 -1.71 22.75 -15.35
C LEU A 139 -1.44 21.57 -16.26
N THR A 140 -1.11 21.78 -17.54
CA THR A 140 -0.88 20.71 -18.50
C THR A 140 0.61 20.39 -18.67
N GLN A 141 0.87 19.22 -19.24
CA GLN A 141 2.20 18.71 -19.55
C GLN A 141 2.16 17.76 -20.74
N THR A 142 3.31 17.58 -21.39
CA THR A 142 3.54 16.59 -22.44
C THR A 142 4.67 15.64 -22.04
N CYS A 143 4.69 14.44 -22.60
CA CYS A 143 5.77 13.48 -22.43
C CYS A 143 5.91 12.61 -23.68
N SER A 144 6.99 11.83 -23.78
CA SER A 144 7.13 10.83 -24.84
C SER A 144 6.49 9.50 -24.41
N VAL A 145 5.96 8.73 -25.36
CA VAL A 145 5.43 7.38 -25.09
C VAL A 145 6.51 6.46 -24.49
N ASP A 146 7.77 6.59 -24.90
CA ASP A 146 8.88 5.80 -24.36
C ASP A 146 9.11 6.06 -22.85
N GLN A 147 8.88 7.29 -22.40
CA GLN A 147 8.90 7.65 -20.97
C GLN A 147 7.76 6.96 -20.20
N LEU A 148 6.59 6.80 -20.82
CA LEU A 148 5.47 6.05 -20.22
C LEU A 148 5.76 4.55 -20.17
N ALA A 149 6.35 3.99 -21.24
CA ALA A 149 6.66 2.56 -21.30
C ALA A 149 7.67 2.12 -20.21
N SER A 150 8.62 3.00 -19.87
CA SER A 150 9.65 2.73 -18.87
C SER A 150 9.21 2.99 -17.43
N ARG A 151 8.22 3.86 -17.20
CA ARG A 151 7.61 4.14 -15.89
C ARG A 151 6.11 4.38 -16.07
N ARG A 152 5.35 3.27 -16.06
CA ARG A 152 3.94 3.19 -16.49
C ARG A 152 3.01 4.25 -15.91
N LEU A 153 3.29 4.81 -14.73
CA LEU A 153 2.51 5.91 -14.14
C LEU A 153 3.27 7.25 -14.00
N ALA A 154 4.57 7.33 -14.30
CA ALA A 154 5.42 8.44 -13.84
C ALA A 154 6.39 9.00 -14.89
N ASN A 155 6.15 10.24 -15.33
CA ASN A 155 7.15 11.05 -16.02
C ASN A 155 8.19 11.56 -15.00
N PRO A 156 9.52 11.42 -15.22
CA PRO A 156 10.54 11.97 -14.32
C PRO A 156 10.48 13.51 -14.16
N LEU A 157 10.00 14.21 -15.19
CA LEU A 157 9.81 15.66 -15.21
C LEU A 157 8.42 16.06 -14.69
N ASP A 158 7.47 15.14 -14.73
CA ASP A 158 6.11 15.32 -14.23
C ASP A 158 5.66 14.13 -13.40
N ARG A 159 6.09 14.18 -12.16
CA ARG A 159 5.97 13.07 -11.25
C ARG A 159 4.57 13.03 -10.65
N PRO A 160 3.80 11.94 -10.76
CA PRO A 160 2.50 11.86 -10.13
C PRO A 160 2.62 11.96 -8.62
N PHE A 161 1.64 12.61 -8.00
CA PHE A 161 1.43 12.43 -6.57
C PHE A 161 0.99 11.00 -6.31
N LEU A 162 1.42 10.45 -5.17
CA LEU A 162 0.81 9.22 -4.70
C LEU A 162 -0.66 9.50 -4.44
N LEU A 163 -1.51 8.79 -5.16
CA LEU A 163 -2.95 8.90 -4.98
C LEU A 163 -3.37 8.46 -3.57
N GLY A 164 -2.55 7.65 -2.88
CA GLY A 164 -2.74 7.27 -1.48
C GLY A 164 -1.76 7.93 -0.52
N LYS A 165 -2.22 8.21 0.69
CA LYS A 165 -1.36 8.53 1.84
C LYS A 165 -0.99 7.21 2.55
N PRO A 166 0.26 7.06 3.03
CA PRO A 166 0.62 5.94 3.90
C PRO A 166 -0.10 6.07 5.25
N ALA A 167 -0.05 5.01 6.06
CA ALA A 167 -0.47 5.10 7.45
C ALA A 167 0.33 6.22 8.17
N PRO A 168 -0.31 7.12 8.95
CA PRO A 168 0.37 8.23 9.61
C PRO A 168 1.58 7.82 10.46
N VAL A 169 1.47 6.71 11.19
CA VAL A 169 2.57 6.14 11.98
C VAL A 169 3.77 5.70 11.15
N VAL A 170 3.58 5.26 9.90
CA VAL A 170 4.70 4.90 8.99
C VAL A 170 5.49 6.15 8.62
N VAL A 171 4.80 7.29 8.44
CA VAL A 171 5.46 8.58 8.17
C VAL A 171 6.34 8.98 9.36
N ARG A 172 5.77 8.97 10.57
CA ARG A 172 6.48 9.34 11.81
C ARG A 172 7.65 8.39 12.08
N ALA A 173 7.48 7.09 11.87
CA ALA A 173 8.56 6.12 12.05
C ALA A 173 9.69 6.28 11.03
N ALA A 174 9.38 6.63 9.77
CA ALA A 174 10.40 6.94 8.77
C ALA A 174 11.20 8.20 9.16
N GLU A 175 10.54 9.22 9.74
CA GLU A 175 11.20 10.42 10.27
C GLU A 175 12.13 10.07 11.44
N TRP A 176 11.66 9.28 12.40
CA TRP A 176 12.50 8.78 13.49
C TRP A 176 13.71 8.00 12.97
N ALA A 177 13.52 7.05 12.05
CA ALA A 177 14.60 6.23 11.52
C ALA A 177 15.68 7.08 10.83
N GLU A 178 15.26 8.10 10.08
CA GLU A 178 16.17 9.01 9.41
C GLU A 178 16.92 9.90 10.39
N CYS A 179 16.25 10.50 11.37
CA CYS A 179 16.89 11.33 12.40
C CYS A 179 17.91 10.56 13.22
N LEU A 180 17.55 9.37 13.73
CA LEU A 180 18.42 8.54 14.55
C LEU A 180 19.68 8.07 13.81
N ARG A 181 19.65 8.03 12.48
CA ARG A 181 20.78 7.65 11.64
C ARG A 181 21.75 8.79 11.39
N VAL A 182 21.25 10.02 11.31
CA VAL A 182 22.10 11.23 11.21
C VAL A 182 23.01 11.35 12.44
N ASP A 183 22.52 10.95 13.62
CA ASP A 183 23.28 11.08 14.88
C ASP A 183 24.29 9.95 15.13
N ALA A 184 24.12 8.78 14.48
CA ALA A 184 24.81 7.55 14.89
C ALA A 184 26.11 7.21 14.13
N ARG A 185 26.47 7.91 13.05
CA ARG A 185 27.69 7.60 12.26
C ARG A 185 28.47 8.84 11.83
N PRO A 186 29.81 8.86 11.99
CA PRO A 186 30.66 9.84 11.32
C PRO A 186 30.42 9.74 9.81
N ARG A 187 30.17 10.88 9.16
CA ARG A 187 30.04 10.95 7.70
C ARG A 187 31.37 10.55 7.06
N GLU A 188 31.52 9.29 6.66
CA GLU A 188 32.61 8.88 5.79
C GLU A 188 32.42 9.53 4.42
N THR A 189 33.15 10.62 4.18
CA THR A 189 33.20 11.31 2.89
C THR A 189 34.05 10.50 1.92
N ASN A 190 33.45 10.03 0.84
CA ASN A 190 34.18 9.60 -0.34
C ASN A 190 34.54 10.81 -1.22
N ALA A 191 35.56 10.67 -2.07
CA ALA A 191 36.17 11.72 -2.90
C ALA A 191 35.22 12.45 -3.89
N LYS A 192 33.92 12.09 -3.92
CA LYS A 192 32.85 12.76 -4.71
C LYS A 192 31.73 13.39 -3.84
N GLY A 193 31.93 13.49 -2.52
CA GLY A 193 31.24 14.47 -1.67
C GLY A 193 29.84 14.15 -1.12
N MET A 194 29.16 13.07 -1.54
CA MET A 194 27.87 12.70 -0.91
C MET A 194 27.61 11.19 -1.01
N LYS A 195 27.89 10.44 0.07
CA LYS A 195 27.46 9.05 0.20
C LYS A 195 26.00 9.04 0.66
N ARG A 196 25.10 8.56 -0.20
CA ARG A 196 23.72 8.32 0.19
C ARG A 196 23.66 7.07 1.07
N GLU A 197 23.14 7.19 2.29
CA GLU A 197 22.89 6.05 3.15
C GLU A 197 21.64 5.30 2.66
N ARG A 198 21.61 3.98 2.86
CA ARG A 198 20.49 3.12 2.47
C ARG A 198 19.89 2.49 3.72
N LEU A 199 18.61 2.76 3.99
CA LEU A 199 17.83 2.11 5.03
C LEU A 199 16.97 1.01 4.44
N ARG A 200 16.71 -0.05 5.22
CA ARG A 200 15.90 -1.20 4.82
C ARG A 200 14.59 -1.25 5.61
N ALA A 201 13.48 -1.37 4.92
CA ALA A 201 12.15 -1.56 5.50
C ALA A 201 11.54 -2.90 5.08
N LEU A 202 10.87 -3.55 6.02
CA LEU A 202 10.05 -4.75 5.78
C LEU A 202 8.62 -4.50 6.23
N ASP A 203 7.66 -4.76 5.36
CA ASP A 203 6.24 -4.66 5.65
C ASP A 203 5.61 -6.05 5.67
N LEU A 204 5.14 -6.46 6.86
CA LEU A 204 4.56 -7.77 7.13
C LEU A 204 3.03 -7.64 7.11
N GLY A 205 2.39 -8.30 6.15
CA GLY A 205 1.00 -8.02 5.80
C GLY A 205 0.87 -6.77 4.94
N CYS A 206 1.80 -6.58 3.99
CA CYS A 206 1.92 -5.35 3.20
C CYS A 206 0.68 -5.03 2.34
N GLY A 207 -0.24 -5.99 2.19
CA GLY A 207 -1.44 -5.87 1.40
C GLY A 207 -1.09 -5.48 -0.03
N ALA A 208 -1.60 -4.34 -0.48
CA ALA A 208 -1.37 -3.84 -1.82
C ALA A 208 -0.13 -2.91 -1.94
N GLY A 209 0.74 -2.89 -0.92
CA GLY A 209 2.07 -2.28 -0.97
C GLY A 209 2.11 -0.76 -0.88
N ARG A 210 1.07 -0.08 -0.37
CA ARG A 210 0.99 1.39 -0.35
C ARG A 210 2.06 2.03 0.55
N ASP A 211 2.25 1.50 1.75
CA ASP A 211 3.20 2.05 2.72
C ASP A 211 4.65 1.90 2.24
N ILE A 212 5.01 0.72 1.74
CA ILE A 212 6.34 0.47 1.14
C ILE A 212 6.56 1.19 -0.18
N ALA A 213 5.52 1.38 -1.01
CA ALA A 213 5.62 2.23 -2.20
C ALA A 213 5.95 3.66 -1.79
N TRP A 214 5.30 4.18 -0.75
CA TRP A 214 5.56 5.53 -0.26
C TRP A 214 7.00 5.70 0.27
N LEU A 215 7.51 4.74 1.05
CA LEU A 215 8.90 4.73 1.52
C LEU A 215 9.90 4.70 0.35
N GLY A 216 9.76 3.72 -0.54
CA GLY A 216 10.67 3.53 -1.67
C GLY A 216 10.58 4.67 -2.70
N TRP A 217 9.38 5.18 -2.95
CA TRP A 217 9.16 6.26 -3.91
C TRP A 217 9.41 7.61 -3.26
N SER A 218 8.49 8.13 -2.45
CA SER A 218 8.48 9.51 -1.97
C SER A 218 9.73 9.84 -1.15
N ARG A 219 10.06 9.02 -0.15
CA ARG A 219 11.20 9.31 0.76
C ARG A 219 12.57 9.14 0.10
N SER A 220 12.68 8.34 -0.97
CA SER A 220 13.99 8.04 -1.60
C SER A 220 14.30 8.86 -2.85
N THR A 221 13.47 9.84 -3.18
CA THR A 221 13.57 10.62 -4.44
C THR A 221 13.35 12.11 -4.20
N GLU A 222 12.90 12.50 -3.01
CA GLU A 222 12.84 13.90 -2.62
C GLU A 222 14.24 14.52 -2.70
N ARG A 223 14.35 15.67 -3.38
CA ARG A 223 15.64 16.32 -3.62
C ARG A 223 16.27 16.72 -2.29
N GLY A 224 17.60 16.58 -2.20
CA GLY A 224 18.37 16.96 -1.00
C GLY A 224 18.43 15.90 0.10
N ARG A 225 17.71 14.77 -0.03
CA ARG A 225 17.82 13.68 0.95
C ARG A 225 19.11 12.89 0.79
N ALA A 226 19.80 12.69 1.92
CA ALA A 226 20.97 11.83 2.03
C ALA A 226 20.61 10.34 2.19
N ILE A 227 19.34 10.02 2.45
CA ILE A 227 18.88 8.67 2.74
C ILE A 227 18.03 8.14 1.58
N THR A 228 18.24 6.87 1.25
CA THR A 228 17.40 6.11 0.32
C THR A 228 16.83 4.89 1.05
N TRP A 229 15.59 4.51 0.71
CA TRP A 229 14.92 3.36 1.27
C TRP A 229 14.93 2.19 0.30
N SER A 230 15.24 1.03 0.88
CA SER A 230 15.12 -0.30 0.31
C SER A 230 13.92 -0.97 0.97
N VAL A 231 12.97 -1.48 0.21
CA VAL A 231 11.72 -2.00 0.77
C VAL A 231 11.49 -3.45 0.37
N ARG A 232 10.90 -4.21 1.28
CA ARG A 232 10.43 -5.58 1.06
C ARG A 232 9.03 -5.73 1.62
N GLY A 233 8.19 -6.47 0.93
CA GLY A 233 6.83 -6.79 1.39
C GLY A 233 6.62 -8.29 1.56
N VAL A 234 5.86 -8.68 2.56
CA VAL A 234 5.42 -10.07 2.79
C VAL A 234 3.90 -10.06 2.96
N ASP A 235 3.21 -10.97 2.29
CA ASP A 235 1.77 -11.16 2.47
C ASP A 235 1.37 -12.59 2.11
N ASN A 236 0.26 -13.08 2.69
CA ASN A 236 -0.27 -14.41 2.38
C ASN A 236 -1.30 -14.37 1.24
N LEU A 237 -1.78 -13.19 0.87
CA LEU A 237 -2.69 -12.98 -0.25
C LEU A 237 -1.92 -12.68 -1.52
N LYS A 238 -1.71 -13.71 -2.34
CA LYS A 238 -1.07 -13.57 -3.66
C LYS A 238 -1.67 -12.45 -4.54
N PRO A 239 -3.01 -12.25 -4.60
CA PRO A 239 -3.57 -11.11 -5.34
C PRO A 239 -3.16 -9.75 -4.78
N ALA A 240 -2.92 -9.64 -3.47
CA ALA A 240 -2.45 -8.40 -2.86
C ALA A 240 -0.99 -8.11 -3.27
N LEU A 241 -0.13 -9.13 -3.24
CA LEU A 241 1.24 -9.02 -3.74
C LEU A 241 1.32 -8.68 -5.23
N GLN A 242 0.43 -9.22 -6.06
CA GLN A 242 0.35 -8.84 -7.47
C GLN A 242 0.04 -7.34 -7.64
N ARG A 243 -0.91 -6.81 -6.86
CA ARG A 243 -1.22 -5.37 -6.87
C ARG A 243 -0.08 -4.52 -6.30
N ALA A 244 0.60 -4.99 -5.27
CA ALA A 244 1.79 -4.33 -4.72
C ALA A 244 2.90 -4.29 -5.76
N TRP A 245 3.11 -5.39 -6.49
CA TRP A 245 4.12 -5.49 -7.53
C TRP A 245 3.86 -4.53 -8.69
N LEU A 246 2.60 -4.47 -9.17
CA LEU A 246 2.19 -3.46 -10.18
C LEU A 246 2.49 -2.05 -9.68
N LEU A 247 2.09 -1.74 -8.43
CA LEU A 247 2.37 -0.44 -7.80
C LEU A 247 3.88 -0.12 -7.73
N MET A 248 4.72 -1.11 -7.43
CA MET A 248 6.18 -0.92 -7.41
C MET A 248 6.72 -0.60 -8.81
N GLN A 249 6.23 -1.27 -9.86
CA GLN A 249 6.65 -1.00 -11.24
C GLN A 249 6.23 0.37 -11.71
N ASP A 250 5.00 0.74 -11.37
CA ASP A 250 4.40 2.01 -11.71
C ASP A 250 5.22 3.20 -11.20
N PHE A 251 5.82 3.05 -10.01
CA PHE A 251 6.76 4.01 -9.42
C PHE A 251 8.24 3.72 -9.73
N GLY A 252 8.54 2.82 -10.67
CA GLY A 252 9.91 2.49 -11.05
C GLY A 252 10.78 1.96 -9.90
N LEU A 253 10.16 1.35 -8.88
CA LEU A 253 10.83 0.73 -7.73
C LEU A 253 11.25 -0.71 -8.03
N SER A 254 10.56 -1.35 -8.98
CA SER A 254 10.81 -2.70 -9.50
C SER A 254 10.98 -2.66 -11.02
N PRO A 255 11.82 -3.53 -11.60
CA PRO A 255 11.95 -3.63 -13.06
C PRO A 255 10.65 -4.13 -13.72
N PRO A 256 10.38 -3.77 -14.98
CA PRO A 256 9.30 -4.35 -15.80
C PRO A 256 9.40 -5.88 -15.87
N SER A 257 8.28 -6.60 -15.85
CA SER A 257 8.23 -8.08 -15.95
C SER A 257 8.81 -8.63 -17.26
N SER A 258 8.89 -7.78 -18.28
CA SER A 258 9.19 -8.17 -19.66
C SER A 258 10.66 -8.02 -20.06
N LEU A 259 11.55 -7.63 -19.14
CA LEU A 259 12.98 -7.67 -19.43
C LEU A 259 13.51 -9.09 -19.15
N PRO A 260 14.06 -9.78 -20.16
CA PRO A 260 14.81 -11.01 -19.91
C PRO A 260 15.86 -10.72 -18.84
N LEU A 261 15.95 -11.60 -17.83
CA LEU A 261 17.15 -11.67 -17.01
C LEU A 261 18.34 -11.70 -17.98
N PRO A 262 19.35 -10.82 -17.85
CA PRO A 262 20.50 -10.85 -18.75
C PRO A 262 21.11 -12.25 -18.61
N THR A 263 21.00 -13.08 -19.64
CA THR A 263 21.79 -14.30 -19.75
C THR A 263 23.25 -13.86 -19.69
N GLY A 264 24.01 -14.56 -18.85
CA GLY A 264 25.37 -14.17 -18.47
C GLY A 264 26.21 -13.77 -19.67
N ASP A 265 26.87 -12.62 -19.54
CA ASP A 265 28.26 -12.35 -19.96
C ASP A 265 28.47 -10.83 -19.87
N GLY A 266 28.80 -10.34 -18.68
CA GLY A 266 29.06 -8.92 -18.42
C GLY A 266 29.03 -8.56 -16.94
N ASP A 267 30.12 -8.83 -16.24
CA ASP A 267 30.27 -8.74 -14.77
C ASP A 267 30.04 -7.34 -14.14
N ASN A 268 29.85 -6.29 -14.93
CA ASN A 268 29.77 -4.91 -14.40
C ASN A 268 28.35 -4.29 -14.40
N SER A 269 27.32 -4.90 -15.03
CA SER A 269 25.97 -4.31 -15.06
C SER A 269 25.04 -4.80 -13.94
N ARG A 270 25.17 -6.07 -13.51
CA ARG A 270 24.29 -6.68 -12.50
C ARG A 270 24.44 -6.06 -11.11
N ALA A 271 25.66 -5.65 -10.72
CA ALA A 271 25.90 -4.96 -9.46
C ALA A 271 25.31 -3.54 -9.45
N ALA A 272 25.32 -2.84 -10.59
CA ALA A 272 24.72 -1.53 -10.75
C ALA A 272 23.16 -1.60 -10.73
N GLU A 273 22.58 -2.61 -11.37
CA GLU A 273 21.12 -2.84 -11.35
C GLU A 273 20.60 -3.30 -9.99
N ALA A 274 21.32 -4.19 -9.27
CA ALA A 274 20.95 -4.60 -7.92
C ALA A 274 21.06 -3.44 -6.91
N HIS A 275 22.00 -2.51 -7.11
CA HIS A 275 22.08 -1.28 -6.32
C HIS A 275 20.97 -0.27 -6.64
N ALA A 276 20.37 -0.31 -7.83
CA ALA A 276 19.29 0.60 -8.22
C ALA A 276 17.89 0.15 -7.77
N ARG A 277 17.67 -1.14 -7.50
CA ARG A 277 16.36 -1.65 -7.08
C ARG A 277 16.00 -1.17 -5.68
N LYS A 278 14.97 -0.33 -5.59
CA LYS A 278 14.41 0.15 -4.32
C LYS A 278 13.45 -0.85 -3.69
N CYS A 279 12.78 -1.68 -4.48
CA CYS A 279 12.05 -2.84 -3.99
C CYS A 279 12.96 -4.08 -4.07
N GLU A 280 13.36 -4.62 -2.92
CA GLU A 280 14.21 -5.82 -2.84
C GLU A 280 13.43 -7.10 -3.17
N GLY A 281 12.12 -7.11 -2.95
CA GLY A 281 11.27 -8.25 -3.23
C GLY A 281 9.89 -8.17 -2.59
N LEU A 282 8.97 -8.95 -3.14
CA LEU A 282 7.65 -9.21 -2.57
C LEU A 282 7.52 -10.71 -2.39
N LEU A 283 7.39 -11.16 -1.15
CA LEU A 283 7.41 -12.56 -0.79
C LEU A 283 6.02 -13.06 -0.45
N TRP A 284 5.60 -14.12 -1.14
CA TRP A 284 4.39 -14.85 -0.78
C TRP A 284 4.72 -15.82 0.35
N ALA A 285 4.22 -15.53 1.54
CA ALA A 285 4.43 -16.34 2.73
C ALA A 285 3.23 -16.25 3.66
N GLU A 286 3.02 -17.29 4.45
CA GLU A 286 2.00 -17.29 5.49
C GLU A 286 2.63 -17.43 6.88
N VAL A 287 1.92 -16.89 7.87
CA VAL A 287 2.24 -17.09 9.27
C VAL A 287 1.42 -18.27 9.79
N THR A 288 2.11 -19.26 10.35
CA THR A 288 1.48 -20.42 10.97
C THR A 288 0.81 -20.06 12.30
N ARG A 289 0.01 -20.97 12.85
CA ARG A 289 -0.57 -20.80 14.19
C ARG A 289 0.52 -20.78 15.27
N GLU A 290 1.66 -21.38 14.96
CA GLU A 290 2.83 -21.46 15.81
C GLU A 290 3.75 -20.24 15.63
N GLY A 291 3.35 -19.20 14.87
CA GLY A 291 4.12 -17.97 14.74
C GLY A 291 5.36 -18.05 13.86
N THR A 292 5.49 -19.12 13.07
CA THR A 292 6.56 -19.26 12.07
C THR A 292 6.11 -18.73 10.72
N LEU A 293 7.07 -18.25 9.90
CA LEU A 293 6.83 -17.87 8.51
C LEU A 293 7.18 -19.03 7.58
N ASN A 294 6.27 -19.35 6.67
CA ASN A 294 6.50 -20.35 5.62
C ASN A 294 6.38 -19.69 4.25
N ALA A 295 7.41 -19.84 3.42
CA ALA A 295 7.39 -19.36 2.05
C ALA A 295 6.45 -20.25 1.23
N LEU A 296 5.56 -19.62 0.47
CA LEU A 296 4.57 -20.29 -0.35
C LEU A 296 5.05 -20.34 -1.81
N SER A 297 4.70 -21.42 -2.50
CA SER A 297 5.04 -21.64 -3.91
C SER A 297 3.80 -22.08 -4.72
N GLY A 298 3.88 -21.94 -6.05
CA GLY A 298 2.84 -22.40 -6.98
C GLY A 298 1.90 -21.32 -7.53
N SER A 299 0.90 -21.77 -8.30
CA SER A 299 0.00 -20.89 -9.07
C SER A 299 -0.94 -20.04 -8.20
N GLY A 300 -1.12 -20.40 -6.92
CA GLY A 300 -1.81 -19.57 -5.92
C GLY A 300 -3.20 -19.16 -6.36
N ARG A 301 -4.06 -20.14 -6.65
CA ARG A 301 -5.50 -19.90 -6.52
C ARG A 301 -5.76 -19.87 -5.02
N GLY A 302 -6.25 -18.76 -4.48
CA GLY A 302 -6.69 -18.71 -3.09
C GLY A 302 -7.68 -19.85 -2.76
N PRO A 303 -8.01 -20.10 -1.49
CA PRO A 303 -8.83 -21.23 -1.08
C PRO A 303 -10.05 -21.36 -1.99
N ARG A 304 -10.14 -22.45 -2.77
CA ARG A 304 -11.32 -22.74 -3.60
C ARG A 304 -12.49 -22.80 -2.63
N LYS A 305 -13.57 -22.06 -2.91
CA LYS A 305 -14.87 -22.37 -2.31
C LYS A 305 -15.09 -23.85 -2.59
N ALA A 306 -15.11 -24.68 -1.55
CA ALA A 306 -15.54 -26.05 -1.67
C ALA A 306 -17.02 -26.00 -2.06
N THR A 307 -17.30 -26.01 -3.37
CA THR A 307 -18.60 -26.40 -3.88
C THR A 307 -18.74 -27.88 -3.54
N ARG A 308 -19.40 -28.13 -2.41
CA ARG A 308 -20.04 -29.41 -2.12
C ARG A 308 -20.97 -29.72 -3.30
N LEU A 309 -20.62 -30.73 -4.09
CA LEU A 309 -21.52 -31.46 -4.96
C LEU A 309 -20.86 -32.81 -5.20
N ASP A 310 -21.04 -33.71 -4.24
CA ASP A 310 -21.01 -35.14 -4.51
C ASP A 310 -22.46 -35.64 -4.55
N ALA A 311 -22.71 -36.47 -5.56
CA ALA A 311 -23.83 -37.39 -5.76
C ALA A 311 -25.23 -36.80 -6.03
N CYS A 312 -25.62 -36.78 -7.31
CA CYS A 312 -26.62 -37.75 -7.79
C CYS A 312 -26.66 -37.81 -9.34
N SER A 313 -27.03 -38.98 -9.81
CA SER A 313 -26.92 -39.53 -11.16
C SER A 313 -27.98 -39.07 -12.18
N SER A 314 -27.56 -39.04 -13.45
CA SER A 314 -28.31 -39.37 -14.69
C SER A 314 -29.76 -38.87 -14.91
N SER A 315 -29.97 -38.04 -15.94
CA SER A 315 -30.67 -38.43 -17.21
C SER A 315 -31.12 -37.23 -18.09
N SER A 316 -31.01 -37.44 -19.41
CA SER A 316 -31.83 -36.92 -20.52
C SER A 316 -31.92 -35.41 -20.88
N LEU A 317 -31.21 -35.08 -21.97
CA LEU A 317 -31.57 -34.33 -23.20
C LEU A 317 -32.76 -33.34 -23.28
N GLN A 318 -32.42 -32.17 -23.86
CA GLN A 318 -33.19 -31.23 -24.72
C GLN A 318 -34.27 -30.32 -24.08
N LYS A 319 -34.09 -28.98 -24.09
CA LYS A 319 -34.55 -28.04 -25.15
C LYS A 319 -34.38 -26.55 -24.75
N GLN A 320 -33.88 -25.75 -25.71
CA GLN A 320 -34.09 -24.32 -26.03
C GLN A 320 -34.17 -23.19 -24.97
N GLU A 321 -33.26 -22.22 -25.19
CA GLU A 321 -33.44 -20.75 -25.25
C GLU A 321 -34.19 -20.01 -24.13
N LYS A 322 -33.45 -19.20 -23.36
CA LYS A 322 -33.72 -17.74 -23.27
C LYS A 322 -32.52 -16.98 -22.71
N GLU A 323 -32.00 -16.07 -23.52
CA GLU A 323 -31.07 -15.02 -23.11
C GLU A 323 -31.67 -14.19 -21.96
N THR A 324 -30.91 -14.06 -20.88
CA THR A 324 -30.83 -12.81 -20.09
C THR A 324 -29.41 -12.70 -19.56
N THR A 325 -28.60 -11.89 -20.24
CA THR A 325 -27.32 -11.39 -19.78
C THR A 325 -27.55 -10.48 -18.56
N SER A 326 -27.50 -11.07 -17.38
CA SER A 326 -27.44 -10.31 -16.12
C SER A 326 -25.97 -10.13 -15.74
N ALA A 327 -25.50 -8.90 -15.89
CA ALA A 327 -24.19 -8.44 -15.45
C ALA A 327 -23.99 -8.74 -13.96
N ALA A 328 -23.00 -9.57 -13.65
CA ALA A 328 -22.56 -9.77 -12.29
C ALA A 328 -21.92 -8.47 -11.77
N PRO A 329 -22.23 -8.03 -10.53
CA PRO A 329 -21.69 -6.79 -10.00
C PRO A 329 -20.16 -6.88 -9.87
N LEU A 330 -19.46 -5.88 -10.41
CA LEU A 330 -18.00 -5.71 -10.45
C LEU A 330 -17.33 -5.47 -9.08
N PHE A 331 -18.04 -5.71 -7.97
CA PHE A 331 -17.51 -5.48 -6.63
C PHE A 331 -17.81 -6.66 -5.70
N PRO A 332 -16.87 -7.08 -4.84
CA PRO A 332 -17.19 -7.97 -3.76
C PRO A 332 -18.17 -7.25 -2.82
N THR A 333 -19.43 -7.68 -2.85
CA THR A 333 -20.40 -7.37 -1.82
C THR A 333 -19.86 -7.86 -0.49
N ALA A 334 -19.63 -6.94 0.44
CA ALA A 334 -19.37 -7.25 1.84
C ALA A 334 -20.68 -7.67 2.51
N GLN A 335 -21.33 -8.73 2.02
CA GLN A 335 -22.45 -9.40 2.66
C GLN A 335 -22.38 -10.89 2.32
N GLY A 336 -22.11 -11.71 3.33
CA GLY A 336 -21.97 -13.15 3.20
C GLY A 336 -21.11 -13.70 4.32
N GLY A 337 -21.73 -13.93 5.48
CA GLY A 337 -21.12 -14.60 6.62
C GLY A 337 -20.54 -15.95 6.21
N SER A 338 -19.22 -16.06 6.26
CA SER A 338 -18.49 -17.32 6.32
C SER A 338 -17.16 -16.99 6.97
N SER A 339 -16.84 -17.68 8.05
CA SER A 339 -15.66 -17.55 8.91
C SER A 339 -14.36 -17.65 8.11
N ARG A 340 -13.95 -16.55 7.49
CA ARG A 340 -12.69 -16.44 6.76
C ARG A 340 -11.59 -16.06 7.73
N LEU A 341 -10.61 -16.95 7.86
CA LEU A 341 -9.32 -16.85 8.57
C LEU A 341 -8.49 -15.62 8.16
N SER A 342 -8.99 -14.41 8.37
CA SER A 342 -8.29 -13.14 8.07
C SER A 342 -7.80 -12.41 9.32
N ALA A 343 -8.11 -12.95 10.50
CA ALA A 343 -7.44 -12.62 11.75
C ALA A 343 -7.51 -13.88 12.62
N LEU A 344 -6.36 -14.47 12.94
CA LEU A 344 -6.31 -15.36 14.11
C LEU A 344 -6.71 -14.49 15.32
N PRO A 345 -7.66 -14.95 16.19
CA PRO A 345 -8.02 -14.22 17.40
C PRO A 345 -6.78 -13.82 18.20
N LEU A 346 -6.85 -12.73 19.00
CA LEU A 346 -5.90 -12.58 20.11
C LEU A 346 -6.07 -13.77 21.02
N ASP A 347 -5.13 -14.67 20.92
CA ASP A 347 -4.84 -15.45 22.09
C ASP A 347 -3.98 -14.58 23.02
N HIS A 348 -4.61 -14.01 24.05
CA HIS A 348 -3.88 -13.32 25.13
C HIS A 348 -3.02 -14.30 25.95
N SER A 349 -3.07 -15.61 25.65
CA SER A 349 -2.19 -16.63 26.23
C SER A 349 -0.71 -16.46 25.88
N PHE A 350 -0.32 -15.56 24.97
CA PHE A 350 1.11 -15.26 24.76
C PHE A 350 1.81 -14.82 26.06
N ARG A 351 1.04 -14.27 27.02
CA ARG A 351 1.50 -13.95 28.37
C ARG A 351 1.92 -15.19 29.19
N LEU A 352 1.50 -16.38 28.77
CA LEU A 352 1.73 -17.68 29.40
C LEU A 352 2.70 -18.55 28.58
N GLU A 353 3.30 -17.99 27.53
CA GLU A 353 4.18 -18.77 26.66
C GLU A 353 5.50 -19.10 27.36
N SER A 354 5.95 -20.35 27.23
CA SER A 354 7.21 -20.75 27.84
C SER A 354 8.39 -20.09 27.13
N GLN A 355 9.41 -19.71 27.89
CA GLN A 355 10.63 -19.10 27.37
C GLN A 355 11.26 -19.95 26.25
N GLN A 356 11.24 -21.27 26.40
CA GLN A 356 11.74 -22.21 25.40
C GLN A 356 11.03 -22.06 24.03
N ARG A 357 9.71 -21.94 24.01
CA ARG A 357 8.93 -21.76 22.77
C ARG A 357 9.21 -20.40 22.12
N LEU A 358 9.38 -19.35 22.92
CA LEU A 358 9.76 -18.03 22.42
C LEU A 358 11.12 -18.06 21.70
N LEU A 359 12.10 -18.75 22.29
CA LEU A 359 13.44 -18.93 21.70
C LEU A 359 13.38 -19.73 20.39
N GLU A 360 12.60 -20.82 20.35
CA GLU A 360 12.42 -21.64 19.15
C GLU A 360 11.83 -20.83 17.99
N ARG A 361 10.79 -20.02 18.27
CA ARG A 361 10.19 -19.14 17.26
C ARG A 361 11.14 -18.06 16.77
N HIS A 362 11.88 -17.45 17.69
CA HIS A 362 12.89 -16.45 17.36
C HIS A 362 13.94 -17.03 16.41
N ALA A 363 14.48 -18.21 16.72
CA ALA A 363 15.43 -18.91 15.88
C ALA A 363 14.84 -19.27 14.50
N ALA A 364 13.62 -19.82 14.47
CA ALA A 364 12.95 -20.19 13.22
C ALA A 364 12.72 -18.96 12.31
N LEU A 365 12.36 -17.81 12.88
CA LEU A 365 12.20 -16.57 12.11
C LEU A 365 13.54 -16.04 11.59
N ALA A 366 14.62 -16.13 12.38
CA ALA A 366 15.96 -15.76 11.95
C ALA A 366 16.45 -16.65 10.79
N ASP A 367 16.20 -17.97 10.85
CA ASP A 367 16.49 -18.92 9.78
C ASP A 367 15.70 -18.58 8.51
N PHE A 368 14.40 -18.33 8.64
CA PHE A 368 13.55 -17.91 7.52
C PHE A 368 14.06 -16.62 6.88
N ALA A 369 14.42 -15.63 7.69
CA ALA A 369 14.95 -14.36 7.20
C ALA A 369 16.24 -14.54 6.43
N ARG A 370 17.16 -15.37 6.95
CA ARG A 370 18.41 -15.73 6.26
C ARG A 370 18.14 -16.37 4.90
N ALA A 371 17.18 -17.29 4.83
CA ALA A 371 16.85 -18.02 3.61
C ALA A 371 16.12 -17.19 2.55
N HIS A 372 15.20 -16.30 2.96
CA HIS A 372 14.23 -15.70 2.05
C HIS A 372 14.21 -14.16 2.03
N LEU A 373 14.76 -13.50 3.05
CA LEU A 373 14.72 -12.04 3.19
C LEU A 373 16.11 -11.37 3.01
N SER A 374 17.19 -12.16 3.00
CA SER A 374 18.53 -11.69 2.65
C SER A 374 18.63 -11.36 1.15
N SER A 375 19.34 -10.29 0.79
CA SER A 375 19.82 -10.10 -0.58
C SER A 375 21.15 -10.82 -0.79
N GLU A 376 21.42 -11.35 -1.99
CA GLU A 376 22.70 -12.02 -2.31
C GLU A 376 23.95 -11.16 -2.03
N ALA A 377 23.86 -9.83 -2.20
CA ALA A 377 24.95 -8.91 -1.89
C ALA A 377 25.21 -8.73 -0.37
N ALA A 378 24.23 -9.06 0.47
CA ALA A 378 24.34 -9.06 1.93
C ALA A 378 24.69 -10.48 2.39
N ALA A 379 25.89 -10.94 2.00
CA ALA A 379 26.36 -12.25 2.38
C ALA A 379 26.47 -12.39 3.90
N ARG A 380 25.64 -13.27 4.47
CA ARG A 380 25.79 -14.01 5.74
C ARG A 380 25.70 -13.26 7.08
N ALA A 381 25.64 -11.94 7.14
CA ALA A 381 25.42 -11.21 8.39
C ALA A 381 23.94 -10.80 8.55
N THR A 382 23.12 -11.67 9.15
CA THR A 382 21.74 -11.44 9.66
C THR A 382 20.82 -10.51 8.83
N ALA A 383 19.79 -11.08 8.19
CA ALA A 383 18.76 -10.32 7.45
C ALA A 383 17.88 -9.45 8.37
N THR A 384 18.42 -8.32 8.80
CA THR A 384 17.78 -7.35 9.69
C THR A 384 17.35 -6.09 8.94
N PHE A 385 16.44 -5.33 9.54
CA PHE A 385 15.81 -4.17 8.92
C PHE A 385 15.86 -2.96 9.86
N ASP A 386 15.98 -1.76 9.29
CA ASP A 386 15.93 -0.50 10.03
C ASP A 386 14.50 -0.16 10.46
N LEU A 387 13.52 -0.60 9.67
CA LEU A 387 12.10 -0.37 9.94
C LEU A 387 11.29 -1.64 9.65
N LEU A 388 10.57 -2.14 10.65
CA LEU A 388 9.54 -3.16 10.47
C LEU A 388 8.16 -2.51 10.54
N VAL A 389 7.28 -2.80 9.59
CA VAL A 389 5.94 -2.24 9.48
C VAL A 389 4.92 -3.36 9.59
N LEU A 390 3.95 -3.21 10.50
CA LEU A 390 2.79 -4.09 10.67
C LEU A 390 1.53 -3.24 10.83
N VAL A 391 0.80 -3.03 9.73
CA VAL A 391 -0.38 -2.16 9.68
C VAL A 391 -1.64 -2.96 9.34
N ARG A 392 -2.67 -2.85 10.19
CA ARG A 392 -4.05 -3.35 10.00
C ARG A 392 -4.23 -4.86 9.81
N PHE A 393 -3.15 -5.62 9.64
CA PHE A 393 -3.11 -7.08 9.63
C PHE A 393 -1.96 -7.54 10.52
N LEU A 394 -2.32 -8.03 11.70
CA LEU A 394 -1.37 -8.32 12.75
C LEU A 394 -1.22 -9.84 12.90
N PRO A 395 -0.17 -10.47 12.34
CA PRO A 395 0.12 -11.87 12.62
C PRO A 395 0.68 -12.00 14.04
N ARG A 396 -0.21 -12.22 15.01
CA ARG A 396 0.10 -12.05 16.44
C ARG A 396 1.21 -12.97 16.93
N GLN A 397 1.20 -14.22 16.52
CA GLN A 397 2.22 -15.18 16.93
C GLN A 397 3.60 -14.84 16.34
N LEU A 398 3.63 -14.16 15.18
CA LEU A 398 4.87 -13.65 14.60
C LEU A 398 5.44 -12.46 15.42
N LEU A 399 4.58 -11.65 16.06
CA LEU A 399 5.02 -10.50 16.87
C LEU A 399 6.04 -10.88 17.92
N LEU A 400 5.85 -12.04 18.55
CA LEU A 400 6.67 -12.51 19.66
C LEU A 400 8.11 -12.81 19.21
N ALA A 401 8.32 -13.10 17.93
CA ALA A 401 9.61 -13.40 17.35
C ALA A 401 10.24 -12.24 16.56
N LEU A 402 9.52 -11.13 16.32
CA LEU A 402 10.00 -10.01 15.50
C LEU A 402 11.38 -9.47 15.83
N PRO A 403 11.87 -9.50 17.09
CA PRO A 403 13.25 -9.10 17.38
C PRO A 403 14.31 -9.83 16.53
N ALA A 404 14.01 -11.04 16.03
CA ALA A 404 14.89 -11.78 15.12
C ALA A 404 15.17 -11.05 13.80
N LEU A 405 14.31 -10.11 13.40
CA LEU A 405 14.42 -9.31 12.18
C LEU A 405 15.02 -7.92 12.44
N THR A 406 15.49 -7.65 13.66
CA THR A 406 15.97 -6.33 14.09
C THR A 406 17.42 -6.33 14.52
N HIS A 407 18.05 -5.16 14.44
CA HIS A 407 19.34 -4.84 15.02
C HIS A 407 19.19 -3.66 15.98
N VAL A 408 20.26 -3.31 16.70
CA VAL A 408 20.27 -2.13 17.58
C VAL A 408 19.99 -0.87 16.77
N GLY A 409 18.98 -0.11 17.17
CA GLY A 409 18.50 1.08 16.48
C GLY A 409 17.35 0.82 15.50
N SER A 410 16.99 -0.43 15.22
CA SER A 410 15.79 -0.75 14.43
C SER A 410 14.53 -0.21 15.09
N LEU A 411 13.59 0.21 14.25
CA LEU A 411 12.26 0.60 14.65
C LEU A 411 11.24 -0.48 14.26
N VAL A 412 10.26 -0.72 15.13
CA VAL A 412 9.13 -1.60 14.86
C VAL A 412 7.84 -0.83 15.01
N VAL A 413 7.05 -0.76 13.94
CA VAL A 413 5.74 -0.11 13.88
C VAL A 413 4.66 -1.16 14.00
N VAL A 414 3.86 -1.05 15.05
CA VAL A 414 2.63 -1.82 15.22
C VAL A 414 1.45 -0.87 15.16
N SER A 415 0.59 -1.01 14.15
CA SER A 415 -0.64 -0.22 14.02
C SER A 415 -1.82 -1.12 13.73
N HIS A 416 -2.70 -1.29 14.72
CA HIS A 416 -3.82 -2.22 14.60
C HIS A 416 -5.06 -1.73 15.32
N PHE A 417 -6.22 -2.27 14.94
CA PHE A 417 -7.51 -1.89 15.51
C PHE A 417 -7.50 -2.00 17.03
N PHE A 418 -8.00 -0.97 17.70
CA PHE A 418 -7.94 -0.85 19.16
C PHE A 418 -9.33 -0.96 19.82
N HIS A 419 -9.44 -1.82 20.82
CA HIS A 419 -10.68 -1.93 21.58
C HIS A 419 -10.83 -0.75 22.54
N VAL A 420 -11.72 0.17 22.19
CA VAL A 420 -12.19 1.22 23.10
C VAL A 420 -13.17 0.59 24.09
N GLY A 421 -12.69 0.28 25.30
CA GLY A 421 -13.51 -0.26 26.40
C GLY A 421 -13.75 0.76 27.51
N ASP A 422 -14.50 0.35 28.55
CA ASP A 422 -15.04 1.20 29.62
C ASP A 422 -14.00 1.96 30.48
N GLY A 423 -12.71 1.68 30.32
CA GLY A 423 -11.61 2.34 31.03
C GLY A 423 -10.97 3.54 30.31
N MET A 424 -11.45 3.91 29.12
CA MET A 424 -10.94 5.06 28.38
C MET A 424 -11.59 6.37 28.85
N ALA A 425 -10.84 7.19 29.58
CA ALA A 425 -11.34 8.46 30.14
C ALA A 425 -11.79 9.47 29.07
N ALA A 426 -11.24 9.40 27.85
CA ALA A 426 -11.68 10.20 26.72
C ALA A 426 -11.36 9.52 25.38
N ILE A 427 -12.34 9.50 24.48
CA ILE A 427 -12.16 9.03 23.10
C ILE A 427 -11.57 10.17 22.27
N PRO A 428 -10.44 9.97 21.56
CA PRO A 428 -9.87 11.01 20.71
C PRO A 428 -10.88 11.52 19.66
N LYS A 429 -10.83 12.81 19.34
CA LYS A 429 -11.73 13.42 18.37
C LYS A 429 -11.67 12.69 17.02
N GLY A 430 -12.83 12.35 16.47
CA GLY A 430 -12.95 11.66 15.17
C GLY A 430 -12.82 10.14 15.23
N VAL A 431 -12.59 9.56 16.42
CA VAL A 431 -12.60 8.12 16.63
C VAL A 431 -14.03 7.62 16.81
N ARG A 432 -14.37 6.56 16.06
CA ARG A 432 -15.64 5.85 16.15
C ARG A 432 -15.53 4.67 17.13
N ALA A 433 -16.21 4.77 18.27
CA ALA A 433 -16.19 3.74 19.31
C ALA A 433 -16.95 2.47 18.90
N ASP A 434 -18.04 2.64 18.15
CA ASP A 434 -18.94 1.59 17.69
C ASP A 434 -18.48 1.04 16.35
N TYR A 435 -17.82 -0.11 16.38
CA TYR A 435 -17.50 -0.85 15.16
C TYR A 435 -17.44 -2.35 15.44
N GLU A 436 -17.88 -3.14 14.46
CA GLU A 436 -18.00 -4.60 14.60
C GLU A 436 -16.73 -5.32 14.16
N ASN A 437 -16.06 -4.83 13.12
CA ASN A 437 -14.96 -5.53 12.46
C ASN A 437 -13.62 -4.77 12.55
N PRO A 438 -12.53 -5.43 12.99
CA PRO A 438 -12.47 -6.84 13.42
C PRO A 438 -13.17 -7.08 14.77
N PRO A 439 -13.52 -8.33 15.12
CA PRO A 439 -14.06 -8.71 16.43
C PRO A 439 -13.23 -8.19 17.61
N VAL A 440 -13.83 -8.03 18.80
CA VAL A 440 -13.17 -7.40 19.97
C VAL A 440 -11.92 -8.16 20.42
N ASP A 441 -12.00 -9.48 20.44
CA ASP A 441 -10.88 -10.40 20.67
C ASP A 441 -9.81 -10.32 19.58
N ALA A 442 -10.05 -9.71 18.44
CA ALA A 442 -9.00 -9.49 17.42
C ALA A 442 -8.38 -8.09 17.51
N ARG A 443 -8.75 -7.24 18.47
CA ARG A 443 -8.26 -5.85 18.63
C ARG A 443 -7.22 -5.70 19.74
N ILE A 444 -6.21 -4.85 19.54
CA ILE A 444 -5.29 -4.46 20.61
C ILE A 444 -6.09 -3.89 21.80
N LYS A 445 -5.71 -4.29 23.01
CA LYS A 445 -6.25 -3.76 24.27
C LYS A 445 -5.20 -2.92 24.99
N SER A 446 -5.66 -2.13 25.97
CA SER A 446 -4.76 -1.39 26.85
C SER A 446 -3.74 -2.32 27.52
N GLY A 447 -2.48 -1.90 27.54
CA GLY A 447 -1.37 -2.67 28.11
C GLY A 447 -0.77 -3.75 27.20
N ASP A 448 -1.43 -4.18 26.11
CA ASP A 448 -0.90 -5.25 25.26
C ASP A 448 0.48 -4.91 24.65
N MET A 449 0.70 -3.64 24.27
CA MET A 449 2.00 -3.21 23.72
C MET A 449 3.11 -3.17 24.77
N LEU A 450 2.79 -2.86 26.02
CA LEU A 450 3.75 -2.95 27.13
C LEU A 450 4.09 -4.40 27.46
N CYS A 451 3.10 -5.29 27.44
CA CYS A 451 3.35 -6.73 27.57
C CYS A 451 4.23 -7.25 26.43
N LEU A 452 3.98 -6.84 25.19
CA LEU A 452 4.78 -7.24 24.03
C LEU A 452 6.24 -6.78 24.18
N LYS A 453 6.46 -5.52 24.59
CA LYS A 453 7.80 -5.00 24.92
C LYS A 453 8.49 -5.89 25.95
N HIS A 454 7.81 -6.20 27.05
CA HIS A 454 8.38 -7.03 28.11
C HIS A 454 8.76 -8.44 27.61
N VAL A 455 7.94 -9.05 26.75
CA VAL A 455 8.26 -10.33 26.12
C VAL A 455 9.53 -10.23 25.26
N TRP A 456 9.68 -9.15 24.49
CA TRP A 456 10.89 -8.96 23.69
C TRP A 456 12.16 -8.77 24.54
N GLU A 457 12.05 -8.14 25.70
CA GLU A 457 13.18 -7.96 26.64
C GLU A 457 13.64 -9.28 27.27
N GLN A 458 12.81 -10.34 27.23
CA GLN A 458 13.19 -11.68 27.68
C GLN A 458 14.00 -12.46 26.62
N LEU A 459 14.07 -11.97 25.37
CA LEU A 459 14.81 -12.62 24.29
C LEU A 459 16.29 -12.22 24.32
N PRO A 460 17.19 -13.09 23.81
CA PRO A 460 18.62 -12.83 23.78
C PRO A 460 18.97 -11.72 22.78
N ALA A 461 19.95 -10.87 23.09
CA ALA A 461 20.36 -9.79 22.20
C ALA A 461 21.06 -10.25 20.89
N ARG A 462 21.64 -11.46 20.84
CA ARG A 462 22.28 -12.00 19.61
C ARG A 462 22.14 -13.51 19.46
N ASP A 463 22.16 -13.96 18.20
CA ASP A 463 22.42 -15.34 17.80
C ASP A 463 23.85 -15.71 18.19
N HIS A 464 24.03 -16.33 19.35
CA HIS A 464 25.30 -16.90 19.74
C HIS A 464 25.43 -18.30 19.12
N SER A 465 26.21 -18.38 18.05
CA SER A 465 26.78 -19.63 17.60
C SER A 465 27.59 -20.29 18.73
N SER A 466 26.99 -21.35 19.29
CA SER A 466 27.59 -22.58 19.82
C SER A 466 28.67 -22.60 20.91
N THR A 467 29.21 -21.52 21.49
CA THR A 467 30.25 -21.70 22.56
C THR A 467 30.24 -20.81 23.81
N ALA A 468 29.34 -19.85 23.97
CA ALA A 468 29.34 -18.97 25.16
C ALA A 468 28.00 -18.97 25.92
N ARG A 469 27.57 -20.14 26.42
CA ARG A 469 26.34 -20.26 27.23
C ARG A 469 26.46 -19.77 28.68
N ALA A 470 27.69 -19.51 29.16
CA ALA A 470 27.93 -19.20 30.58
C ALA A 470 28.07 -17.70 30.91
N GLN A 471 28.22 -16.81 29.92
CA GLN A 471 28.27 -15.34 30.12
C GLN A 471 27.01 -14.63 29.58
N ALA A 472 26.03 -15.37 29.07
CA ALA A 472 24.89 -14.84 28.31
C ALA A 472 23.73 -14.28 29.17
N GLN A 473 23.86 -14.25 30.50
CA GLN A 473 22.86 -13.66 31.39
C GLN A 473 22.85 -12.11 31.36
N GLU A 474 23.88 -11.47 30.77
CA GLU A 474 24.08 -10.01 30.86
C GLU A 474 23.59 -9.18 29.67
N MET A 475 23.07 -9.78 28.59
CA MET A 475 22.59 -9.00 27.45
C MET A 475 21.17 -9.41 27.03
N GLN A 476 20.24 -9.17 27.95
CA GLN A 476 18.83 -9.04 27.58
C GLN A 476 18.66 -7.89 26.58
N GLN A 477 17.73 -8.06 25.64
CA GLN A 477 17.36 -6.97 24.76
C GLN A 477 16.75 -5.83 25.58
N GLN A 478 16.97 -4.60 25.13
CA GLN A 478 16.35 -3.43 25.72
C GLN A 478 15.55 -2.71 24.65
N TRP A 479 14.29 -2.43 24.97
CA TRP A 479 13.36 -1.76 24.06
C TRP A 479 12.85 -0.47 24.67
N ASP A 480 12.54 0.49 23.80
CA ASP A 480 11.89 1.74 24.15
C ASP A 480 10.62 1.94 23.31
N ILE A 481 9.66 2.68 23.84
CA ILE A 481 8.46 3.10 23.11
C ILE A 481 8.61 4.58 22.82
N LEU A 482 8.98 4.91 21.58
CA LEU A 482 9.16 6.30 21.15
C LEU A 482 7.82 7.03 21.06
N GLU A 483 6.78 6.31 20.65
CA GLU A 483 5.44 6.86 20.49
C GLU A 483 4.39 5.77 20.68
N GLN A 484 3.29 6.12 21.36
CA GLN A 484 2.11 5.29 21.47
C GLN A 484 0.87 6.18 21.45
N VAL A 485 0.08 6.08 20.39
CA VAL A 485 -1.09 6.92 20.17
C VAL A 485 -2.28 6.10 19.67
N ILE A 486 -3.48 6.55 20.00
CA ILE A 486 -4.72 6.02 19.44
C ILE A 486 -5.28 7.06 18.49
N GLU A 487 -5.41 6.69 17.22
CA GLU A 487 -5.76 7.61 16.14
C GLU A 487 -6.83 6.99 15.24
N PRO A 488 -7.71 7.80 14.62
CA PRO A 488 -8.69 7.30 13.66
C PRO A 488 -8.02 6.98 12.32
N ILE A 489 -8.47 5.90 11.67
CA ILE A 489 -8.15 5.65 10.26
C ILE A 489 -9.16 6.34 9.33
N GLU A 490 -9.04 6.11 8.03
CA GLU A 490 -9.81 6.79 6.97
C GLU A 490 -11.34 6.64 7.09
N ASP A 491 -11.82 5.64 7.83
CA ASP A 491 -13.25 5.41 8.11
C ASP A 491 -13.67 5.69 9.57
N GLY A 492 -12.78 6.35 10.32
CA GLY A 492 -12.99 6.75 11.71
C GLY A 492 -12.70 5.66 12.74
N ARG A 493 -12.45 4.41 12.34
CA ARG A 493 -12.15 3.35 13.32
C ARG A 493 -10.82 3.62 14.05
N PRO A 494 -10.74 3.35 15.36
CA PRO A 494 -9.51 3.53 16.13
C PRO A 494 -8.49 2.46 15.79
N VAL A 495 -7.25 2.89 15.61
CA VAL A 495 -6.07 2.04 15.67
C VAL A 495 -5.16 2.53 16.79
N GLN A 496 -4.52 1.58 17.48
CA GLN A 496 -3.37 1.88 18.33
C GLN A 496 -2.12 1.76 17.47
N SER A 497 -1.42 2.88 17.32
CA SER A 497 -0.16 3.02 16.61
C SER A 497 0.96 3.15 17.64
N THR A 498 1.91 2.23 17.61
CA THR A 498 3.05 2.19 18.53
C THR A 498 4.35 2.04 17.76
N ILE A 499 5.35 2.86 18.09
CA ILE A 499 6.70 2.82 17.51
C ILE A 499 7.66 2.37 18.61
N PHE A 500 8.19 1.16 18.45
CA PHE A 500 9.24 0.63 19.31
C PHE A 500 10.61 0.92 18.72
N ARG A 501 11.61 1.14 19.58
CA ARG A 501 13.03 1.21 19.21
C ARG A 501 13.81 0.17 19.97
N ARG A 502 14.67 -0.56 19.27
CA ARG A 502 15.64 -1.46 19.90
C ARG A 502 16.87 -0.68 20.36
N LEU A 503 17.21 -0.76 21.64
CA LEU A 503 18.36 -0.09 22.25
C LEU A 503 19.57 -1.02 22.41
N ARG A 504 19.34 -2.32 22.64
CA ARG A 504 20.37 -3.35 22.82
C ARG A 504 20.01 -4.67 22.14
#